data_AF-A0A8H8A7Y5-F1
#
_entry.id   AF-A0A8H8A7Y5-F1
#
_cell.length_a   1.000
_cell.length_b   1.000
_cell.length_c   1.000
_cell.angle_alpha   90.00
_cell.angle_beta   90.00
_cell.angle_gamma   90.00
#
_symmetry.space_group_name_H-M   'P 1'
#
loop_
_entity.id
_entity.type
_entity.pdbx_description
1 polymer ?
#
loop_
_entity_poly.entity_id
_entity_poly.type
_entity_poly.pdbx_seq_one_letter_code
_entity_poly.pdbx_strand_id
1 'polypeptide(L)'
;MTPDEASTEDNVQDDVEEDIVCGPTPLSKLEGNGISASDIKRIIEAGYNTVEAVAYTPKRAILLIKGISEAKADKLLSEASKLVPMGFTTATEFHQRRSELISITTGSKQLDTLLAGGIETGSITEIFGEFRTGKSQICHTLAVTCQVRTIRVKN
;
A
#
# COMPACT_ATOMS: atom_id res chain seq x y z
N MET A 1 3.19 -39.55 -43.89
CA MET A 1 3.68 -39.39 -42.51
C MET A 1 3.75 -37.89 -42.23
N THR A 2 2.59 -37.33 -41.92
CA THR A 2 2.40 -35.94 -41.53
C THR A 2 2.67 -35.84 -40.03
N PRO A 3 3.46 -34.87 -39.55
CA PRO A 3 3.52 -34.57 -38.11
C PRO A 3 2.24 -33.84 -37.71
N ASP A 4 1.63 -34.28 -36.61
CA ASP A 4 0.46 -33.68 -35.99
C ASP A 4 0.70 -32.21 -35.62
N GLU A 5 -0.13 -31.32 -36.17
CA GLU A 5 -0.29 -29.95 -35.70
C GLU A 5 -1.10 -29.97 -34.41
N ALA A 6 -0.41 -29.97 -33.27
CA ALA A 6 -1.01 -29.63 -31.99
C ALA A 6 -1.34 -28.13 -31.99
N SER A 7 -2.62 -27.81 -32.11
CA SER A 7 -3.17 -26.47 -31.90
C SER A 7 -2.93 -26.05 -30.44
N THR A 8 -1.91 -25.23 -30.22
CA THR A 8 -1.76 -24.47 -28.99
C THR A 8 -2.86 -23.42 -28.99
N GLU A 9 -3.89 -23.64 -28.18
CA GLU A 9 -4.89 -22.62 -27.87
C GLU A 9 -4.17 -21.49 -27.11
N ASP A 10 -3.94 -20.38 -27.82
CA ASP A 10 -3.52 -19.11 -27.22
C ASP A 10 -4.62 -18.65 -26.26
N ASN A 11 -4.46 -19.02 -24.99
CA ASN A 11 -5.19 -18.44 -23.89
C ASN A 11 -4.64 -17.02 -23.73
N VAL A 12 -5.30 -16.07 -24.42
CA VAL A 12 -5.13 -14.63 -24.19
C VAL A 12 -5.58 -14.39 -22.76
N GLN A 13 -4.64 -14.52 -21.84
CA GLN A 13 -4.80 -14.05 -20.49
C GLN A 13 -4.81 -12.54 -20.63
N ASP A 14 -6.02 -11.97 -20.52
CA ASP A 14 -6.20 -10.53 -20.35
C ASP A 14 -5.30 -10.12 -19.19
N ASP A 15 -4.11 -9.62 -19.53
CA ASP A 15 -3.29 -8.80 -18.66
C ASP A 15 -4.13 -7.56 -18.37
N VAL A 16 -5.02 -7.69 -17.38
CA VAL A 16 -5.50 -6.54 -16.64
C VAL A 16 -4.22 -6.00 -16.01
N GLU A 17 -3.60 -5.05 -16.70
CA GLU A 17 -2.76 -4.04 -16.09
C GLU A 17 -3.63 -3.43 -14.99
N GLU A 18 -3.64 -4.07 -13.81
CA GLU A 18 -4.00 -3.39 -12.60
C GLU A 18 -2.92 -2.32 -12.48
N ASP A 19 -3.22 -1.14 -13.02
CA ASP A 19 -2.60 0.10 -12.61
C ASP A 19 -2.68 0.10 -11.09
N ILE A 20 -1.62 -0.40 -10.45
CA ILE A 20 -1.48 -0.34 -8.99
C ILE A 20 -1.41 1.15 -8.73
N VAL A 21 -2.56 1.72 -8.38
CA VAL A 21 -2.67 3.13 -8.03
C VAL A 21 -1.71 3.34 -6.87
N CYS A 22 -0.55 3.90 -7.18
CA CYS A 22 0.53 4.14 -6.24
C CYS A 22 0.14 5.34 -5.37
N GLY A 23 -0.81 5.11 -4.45
CA GLY A 23 -1.31 6.12 -3.53
C GLY A 23 -2.57 5.67 -2.80
N PRO A 24 -2.88 6.28 -1.65
CA PRO A 24 -4.10 5.97 -0.91
C PRO A 24 -5.33 6.26 -1.76
N THR A 25 -6.21 5.28 -1.88
CA THR A 25 -7.46 5.44 -2.60
C THR A 25 -8.42 6.32 -1.77
N PRO A 26 -8.95 7.42 -2.34
CA PRO A 26 -9.87 8.29 -1.61
C PRO A 26 -11.20 7.58 -1.36
N LEU A 27 -11.82 7.87 -0.21
CA LEU A 27 -13.11 7.28 0.17
C LEU A 27 -14.27 7.63 -0.77
N SER A 28 -14.12 8.65 -1.60
CA SER A 28 -15.11 8.98 -2.64
C SER A 28 -15.33 7.84 -3.63
N LYS A 29 -14.35 6.95 -3.83
CA LYS A 29 -14.54 5.76 -4.69
C LYS A 29 -15.52 4.73 -4.10
N LEU A 30 -15.81 4.82 -2.80
CA LEU A 30 -16.82 3.99 -2.13
C LEU A 30 -18.22 4.62 -2.18
N GLU A 31 -18.39 5.80 -2.80
CA GLU A 31 -19.71 6.39 -3.05
C GLU A 31 -20.49 5.56 -4.06
N GLY A 32 -21.44 4.76 -3.58
CA GLY A 32 -22.21 3.84 -4.41
C GLY A 32 -22.73 2.66 -3.62
N ASN A 33 -23.52 1.81 -4.27
CA ASN A 33 -23.94 0.50 -3.75
C ASN A 33 -24.59 0.51 -2.34
N GLY A 34 -25.22 1.62 -1.96
CA GLY A 34 -25.91 1.79 -0.67
C GLY A 34 -25.09 2.49 0.43
N ILE A 35 -23.92 3.05 0.08
CA ILE A 35 -23.13 3.95 0.94
C ILE A 35 -23.44 5.39 0.53
N SER A 36 -23.93 6.20 1.47
CA SER A 36 -24.21 7.63 1.20
C SER A 36 -23.02 8.51 1.54
N ALA A 37 -22.95 9.70 0.92
CA ALA A 37 -21.96 10.72 1.27
C ALA A 37 -21.99 11.12 2.76
N SER A 38 -23.16 11.01 3.42
CA SER A 38 -23.29 11.22 4.87
C SER A 38 -22.64 10.13 5.70
N ASP A 39 -22.61 8.88 5.23
CA ASP A 39 -21.91 7.78 5.91
C ASP A 39 -20.39 7.96 5.77
N ILE A 40 -19.90 8.39 4.60
CA ILE A 40 -18.48 8.68 4.37
C ILE A 40 -18.00 9.81 5.28
N LYS A 41 -18.79 10.88 5.44
CA LYS A 41 -18.45 11.97 6.37
C LYS A 41 -18.25 11.45 7.80
N ARG A 42 -19.11 10.55 8.27
CA ARG A 42 -18.97 9.93 9.61
C ARG A 42 -17.72 9.06 9.73
N ILE A 43 -17.35 8.36 8.65
CA ILE A 43 -16.14 7.54 8.59
C ILE A 43 -14.88 8.41 8.65
N ILE A 44 -14.89 9.55 7.94
CA ILE A 44 -13.84 10.58 7.99
C ILE A 44 -13.74 11.20 9.39
N GLU A 45 -14.88 11.56 10.00
CA GLU A 45 -14.93 12.07 11.38
C GLU A 45 -14.43 11.05 12.40
N ALA A 46 -14.56 9.75 12.12
CA ALA A 46 -14.01 8.67 12.94
C ALA A 46 -12.50 8.46 12.72
N GLY A 47 -11.86 9.18 11.79
CA GLY A 47 -10.42 9.16 11.53
C GLY A 47 -9.98 8.27 10.36
N TYR A 48 -10.91 7.62 9.65
CA TYR A 48 -10.59 6.83 8.47
C TYR A 48 -10.71 7.71 7.23
N ASN A 49 -9.58 7.96 6.56
CA ASN A 49 -9.54 8.90 5.43
C ASN A 49 -9.28 8.21 4.08
N THR A 50 -8.98 6.91 4.08
CA THR A 50 -8.62 6.14 2.88
C THR A 50 -9.38 4.82 2.84
N VAL A 51 -9.53 4.23 1.65
CA VAL A 51 -10.21 2.94 1.48
C VAL A 51 -9.44 1.82 2.17
N GLU A 52 -8.11 1.86 2.13
CA GLU A 52 -7.23 0.89 2.80
C GLU A 52 -7.41 0.94 4.32
N ALA A 53 -7.55 2.14 4.90
CA ALA A 53 -7.80 2.29 6.33
C ALA A 53 -9.11 1.59 6.74
N VAL A 54 -10.14 1.65 5.90
CA VAL A 54 -11.42 0.96 6.14
C VAL A 54 -11.28 -0.55 5.94
N ALA A 55 -10.59 -1.00 4.88
CA ALA A 55 -10.37 -2.42 4.58
C ALA A 55 -9.58 -3.14 5.67
N TYR A 56 -8.56 -2.50 6.26
CA TYR A 56 -7.74 -3.07 7.33
C TYR A 56 -8.39 -3.00 8.71
N THR A 57 -9.48 -2.25 8.86
CA THR A 57 -10.15 -2.06 10.15
C THR A 57 -11.11 -3.21 10.42
N PRO A 58 -11.08 -3.81 11.63
CA PRO A 58 -12.03 -4.88 11.96
C PRO A 58 -13.47 -4.33 12.00
N LYS A 59 -14.44 -5.14 11.53
CA LYS A 59 -15.88 -4.81 11.52
C LYS A 59 -16.36 -4.23 12.85
N ARG A 60 -15.89 -4.78 13.98
CA ARG A 60 -16.21 -4.31 15.33
C ARG A 60 -15.90 -2.82 15.54
N ALA A 61 -14.79 -2.32 15.02
CA ALA A 61 -14.41 -0.91 15.17
C ALA A 61 -15.28 0.01 14.29
N ILE A 62 -15.67 -0.44 13.10
CA ILE A 62 -16.58 0.29 12.21
C ILE A 62 -17.99 0.41 12.83
N LEU A 63 -18.45 -0.64 13.51
CA LEU A 63 -19.74 -0.65 14.21
C LEU A 63 -19.81 0.32 15.40
N LEU A 64 -18.67 0.72 15.98
CA LEU A 64 -18.63 1.71 17.06
C LEU A 64 -18.90 3.14 16.54
N ILE A 65 -18.84 3.36 15.23
CA ILE A 65 -19.13 4.65 14.60
C ILE A 65 -20.64 4.90 14.68
N LYS A 66 -21.02 5.98 15.35
CA LYS A 66 -22.43 6.36 15.52
C LYS A 66 -23.11 6.56 14.17
N GLY A 67 -24.20 5.82 13.93
CA GLY A 67 -25.01 5.95 12.72
C GLY A 67 -24.64 5.00 11.58
N ILE A 68 -23.65 4.12 11.78
CA ILE A 68 -23.36 3.00 10.88
C ILE A 68 -24.11 1.77 11.39
N SER A 69 -24.99 1.21 10.56
CA SER A 69 -25.66 -0.07 10.85
C SER A 69 -24.79 -1.25 10.42
N GLU A 70 -25.08 -2.43 10.94
CA GLU A 70 -24.34 -3.64 10.58
C GLU A 70 -24.39 -3.96 9.08
N ALA A 71 -25.57 -3.84 8.47
CA ALA A 71 -25.73 -4.02 7.02
C ALA A 71 -24.92 -3.01 6.19
N LYS A 72 -24.72 -1.79 6.69
CA LYS A 72 -23.87 -0.79 6.02
C LYS A 72 -22.38 -1.11 6.20
N ALA A 73 -21.97 -1.55 7.38
CA ALA A 73 -20.59 -1.96 7.64
C ALA A 73 -20.16 -3.15 6.77
N ASP A 74 -21.05 -4.13 6.57
CA ASP A 74 -20.76 -5.28 5.69
C ASP A 74 -20.61 -4.87 4.23
N LYS A 75 -21.49 -3.99 3.74
CA LYS A 75 -21.38 -3.43 2.39
C LYS A 75 -20.09 -2.63 2.21
N LEU A 76 -19.77 -1.77 3.19
CA LEU A 76 -18.57 -0.97 3.19
C LEU A 76 -17.31 -1.83 3.09
N LEU A 77 -17.21 -2.88 3.91
CA LEU A 77 -16.08 -3.80 3.89
C LEU A 77 -16.01 -4.61 2.59
N SER A 78 -17.16 -5.05 2.06
CA SER A 78 -17.25 -5.76 0.78
C SER A 78 -16.73 -4.90 -0.37
N GLU A 79 -17.16 -3.65 -0.47
CA GLU A 79 -16.71 -2.75 -1.54
C GLU A 79 -15.24 -2.35 -1.36
N ALA A 80 -14.78 -2.10 -0.13
CA ALA A 80 -13.38 -1.81 0.15
C ALA A 80 -12.46 -2.99 -0.20
N SER A 81 -12.89 -4.24 0.06
CA SER A 81 -12.10 -5.44 -0.23
C SER A 81 -11.97 -5.74 -1.73
N LYS A 82 -12.83 -5.15 -2.58
CA LYS A 82 -12.68 -5.26 -4.05
C LYS A 82 -11.61 -4.31 -4.60
N LEU A 83 -11.36 -3.20 -3.89
CA LEU A 83 -10.41 -2.18 -4.31
C LEU A 83 -9.02 -2.38 -3.68
N VAL A 84 -8.93 -3.21 -2.63
CA VAL A 84 -7.69 -3.45 -1.89
C VAL A 84 -7.34 -4.94 -2.00
N PRO A 85 -6.10 -5.29 -2.38
CA PRO A 85 -5.69 -6.69 -2.48
C PRO A 85 -5.54 -7.32 -1.08
N MET A 86 -6.61 -7.95 -0.60
CA MET A 86 -6.69 -8.58 0.74
C MET A 86 -6.46 -10.11 0.71
N GLY A 87 -6.15 -10.68 -0.45
CA GLY A 87 -6.03 -12.14 -0.68
C GLY A 87 -4.61 -12.70 -0.57
N PHE A 88 -4.49 -14.00 -0.82
CA PHE A 88 -3.20 -14.67 -0.97
C PHE A 88 -2.58 -14.33 -2.34
N THR A 89 -1.26 -14.20 -2.38
CA THR A 89 -0.46 -13.94 -3.58
C THR A 89 0.76 -14.86 -3.57
N THR A 90 1.36 -15.11 -4.73
CA THR A 90 2.56 -15.96 -4.82
C THR A 90 3.79 -15.24 -4.24
N ALA A 91 4.77 -16.01 -3.76
CA ALA A 91 6.00 -15.43 -3.23
C ALA A 91 6.77 -14.64 -4.30
N THR A 92 6.68 -15.07 -5.56
CA THR A 92 7.32 -14.40 -6.71
C THR A 92 6.69 -13.04 -6.99
N GLU A 93 5.35 -12.96 -7.06
CA GLU A 93 4.62 -11.68 -7.22
C GLU A 93 4.94 -10.72 -6.07
N PHE A 94 4.93 -11.22 -4.83
CA PHE A 94 5.25 -10.40 -3.67
C PHE A 94 6.69 -9.88 -3.70
N HIS A 95 7.66 -10.71 -4.14
CA HIS A 95 9.05 -10.28 -4.29
C HIS A 95 9.20 -9.20 -5.36
N GLN A 96 8.53 -9.36 -6.51
CA GLN A 96 8.51 -8.35 -7.58
C GLN A 96 7.97 -7.01 -7.07
N ARG A 97 6.81 -7.02 -6.40
CA ARG A 97 6.23 -5.81 -5.77
C ARG A 97 7.18 -5.16 -4.76
N ARG A 98 7.94 -5.96 -4.00
CA ARG A 98 8.93 -5.44 -3.04
C ARG A 98 10.15 -4.82 -3.70
N SER A 99 10.53 -5.24 -4.90
CA SER A 99 11.63 -4.64 -5.65
C SER A 99 11.33 -3.20 -6.09
N GLU A 100 10.05 -2.89 -6.30
CA GLU A 100 9.55 -1.57 -6.69
C GLU A 100 9.43 -0.60 -5.51
N LEU A 101 9.65 -1.07 -4.26
CA LEU A 101 9.58 -0.20 -3.09
C LEU A 101 10.64 0.89 -3.14
N ILE A 102 10.19 2.11 -2.88
CA ILE A 102 11.04 3.29 -2.82
C ILE A 102 11.90 3.22 -1.55
N SER A 103 13.20 3.49 -1.71
CA SER A 103 14.13 3.70 -0.60
C SER A 103 14.62 5.15 -0.54
N ILE A 104 14.68 5.70 0.66
CA ILE A 104 15.17 7.07 0.92
C ILE A 104 16.65 7.01 1.24
N THR A 105 17.47 7.75 0.48
CA THR A 105 18.90 7.88 0.76
C THR A 105 19.16 8.56 2.10
N THR A 106 20.13 8.05 2.84
CA THR A 106 20.63 8.65 4.08
C THR A 106 21.61 9.81 3.84
N GLY A 107 21.97 10.07 2.57
CA GLY A 107 23.01 11.02 2.18
C GLY A 107 24.44 10.45 2.24
N SER A 108 24.64 9.25 2.81
CA SER A 108 25.91 8.54 2.84
C SER A 108 25.87 7.28 1.98
N LYS A 109 26.76 7.19 0.99
CA LYS A 109 26.87 6.01 0.11
C LYS A 109 27.15 4.72 0.88
N GLN A 110 27.96 4.80 1.94
CA GLN A 110 28.33 3.64 2.76
C GLN A 110 27.13 3.13 3.56
N LEU A 111 26.36 4.04 4.16
CA LEU A 111 25.18 3.68 4.94
C LEU A 111 24.06 3.17 4.03
N ASP A 112 23.85 3.80 2.87
CA ASP A 112 22.89 3.30 1.87
C ASP A 112 23.27 1.89 1.38
N THR A 113 24.56 1.61 1.19
CA THR A 113 25.03 0.26 0.79
C THR A 113 24.76 -0.76 1.90
N LEU A 114 25.02 -0.40 3.16
CA LEU A 114 24.72 -1.25 4.31
C LEU A 114 23.21 -1.56 4.43
N LEU A 115 22.36 -0.59 4.09
CA LEU A 115 20.91 -0.71 4.08
C LEU A 115 20.35 -1.23 2.74
N ALA A 116 21.21 -1.68 1.82
CA ALA A 116 20.84 -2.17 0.49
C ALA A 116 19.96 -1.21 -0.33
N GLY A 117 20.24 0.10 -0.28
CA GLY A 117 19.56 1.14 -1.05
C GLY A 117 19.22 2.40 -0.24
N GLY A 118 19.09 2.28 1.08
CA GLY A 118 18.68 3.34 1.99
C GLY A 118 17.57 2.89 2.93
N ILE A 119 16.82 3.83 3.49
CA ILE A 119 15.69 3.54 4.39
C ILE A 119 14.46 3.14 3.57
N GLU A 120 13.95 1.92 3.75
CA GLU A 120 12.82 1.35 2.99
C GLU A 120 11.47 1.94 3.43
N THR A 121 10.65 2.37 2.46
CA THR A 121 9.27 2.82 2.70
C THR A 121 8.33 1.64 2.98
N GLY A 122 7.19 1.90 3.63
CA GLY A 122 6.25 0.83 4.01
C GLY A 122 6.70 -0.03 5.19
N SER A 123 7.80 0.34 5.86
CA SER A 123 8.34 -0.33 7.05
C SER A 123 8.68 0.67 8.16
N ILE A 124 8.81 0.18 9.39
CA ILE A 124 9.32 0.97 10.52
C ILE A 124 10.79 0.62 10.71
N THR A 125 11.67 1.62 10.58
CA THR A 125 13.12 1.48 10.82
C THR A 125 13.51 2.18 12.11
N GLU A 126 14.11 1.44 13.05
CA GLU A 126 14.57 1.97 14.34
C GLU A 126 16.06 2.34 14.30
N ILE A 127 16.41 3.50 14.86
CA ILE A 127 17.80 3.95 15.04
C ILE A 127 18.07 4.14 16.54
N PHE A 128 18.89 3.26 17.12
CA PHE A 128 19.25 3.29 18.53
C PHE A 128 20.76 3.50 18.75
N GLY A 129 21.14 3.99 19.94
CA GLY A 129 22.54 4.23 20.30
C GLY A 129 22.70 5.28 21.41
N GLU A 130 23.92 5.44 21.94
CA GLU A 130 24.24 6.36 23.05
C GLU A 130 24.03 7.85 22.70
N PHE A 131 24.12 8.74 23.69
CA PHE A 131 24.08 10.18 23.44
C PHE A 131 25.19 10.62 22.47
N ARG A 132 24.92 11.64 21.64
CA ARG A 132 25.89 12.21 20.67
C ARG A 132 26.35 11.26 19.53
N THR A 133 25.63 10.17 19.28
CA THR A 133 25.90 9.23 18.16
C THR A 133 25.28 9.63 16.81
N GLY A 134 24.73 10.83 16.67
CA GLY A 134 24.22 11.34 15.38
C GLY A 134 22.80 10.93 15.00
N LYS A 135 22.05 10.20 15.85
CA LYS A 135 20.66 9.78 15.58
C LYS A 135 19.75 10.92 15.09
N SER A 136 19.70 12.04 15.82
CA SER A 136 18.89 13.20 15.44
C SER A 136 19.35 13.85 14.13
N GLN A 137 20.65 13.83 13.84
CA GLN A 137 21.20 14.36 12.59
C GLN A 137 20.78 13.53 11.37
N ILE A 138 20.72 12.21 11.53
CA ILE A 138 20.17 11.31 10.51
C ILE A 138 18.70 11.66 10.25
N CYS A 139 17.88 11.84 11.29
CA CYS A 139 16.49 12.24 11.14
C CYS A 139 16.33 13.60 10.42
N HIS A 140 17.16 14.60 10.76
CA HIS A 140 17.15 15.90 10.08
C HIS A 140 17.55 15.78 8.60
N THR A 141 18.53 14.94 8.29
CA THR A 141 18.96 14.69 6.90
C THR A 141 17.84 14.01 6.11
N LEU A 142 17.21 12.98 6.68
CA LEU A 142 16.08 12.27 6.08
C LEU A 142 14.89 13.17 5.80
N ALA A 143 14.62 14.18 6.65
CA ALA A 143 13.55 15.15 6.44
C ALA A 143 13.75 16.04 5.20
N VAL A 144 14.99 16.15 4.71
CA VAL A 144 15.32 16.88 3.47
C VAL A 144 15.46 15.91 2.30
N THR A 145 16.16 14.79 2.47
CA THR A 145 16.41 13.85 1.37
C THR A 145 15.13 13.19 0.84
N CYS A 146 14.09 13.06 1.67
CA CYS A 146 12.78 12.56 1.23
C CYS A 146 12.07 13.48 0.21
N GLN A 147 12.46 14.74 0.11
CA GLN A 147 11.88 15.71 -0.83
C GLN A 147 12.62 15.73 -2.18
N VAL A 148 13.82 15.16 -2.24
CA VAL A 148 14.65 15.19 -3.44
C VAL A 148 14.17 14.14 -4.44
N ARG A 149 14.11 14.49 -5.73
CA ARG A 149 13.63 13.62 -6.82
C ARG A 149 14.49 12.36 -7.08
N THR A 150 15.52 12.11 -6.26
CA THR A 150 16.39 10.95 -6.40
C THR A 150 15.77 9.72 -5.74
N ILE A 151 14.69 9.22 -6.33
CA ILE A 151 14.09 7.93 -5.98
C ILE A 151 14.99 6.84 -6.56
N ARG A 152 15.56 5.99 -5.70
CA ARG A 152 16.29 4.79 -6.14
C ARG A 152 15.39 3.56 -5.95
N VAL A 153 15.11 2.90 -7.06
CA VAL A 153 14.53 1.55 -7.07
C VAL A 153 15.65 0.57 -6.72
N LYS A 154 15.37 -0.42 -5.86
CA LYS A 154 16.33 -1.48 -5.53
C LYS A 154 16.48 -2.37 -6.78
N ASN A 155 17.65 -2.31 -7.42
CA ASN A 155 18.07 -3.31 -8.41
C ASN A 155 18.70 -4.51 -7.70
#